data_AF-A0A4Q7MWN0-F1
#
_entry.id   AF-A0A4Q7MWN0-F1
#
_cell.length_a   1.000
_cell.length_b   1.000
_cell.length_c   1.000
_cell.angle_alpha   90.00
_cell.angle_beta   90.00
_cell.angle_gamma   90.00
#
_symmetry.space_group_name_H-M   'P 1'
#
loop_
_entity.id
_entity.type
_entity.pdbx_description
1 polymer ?
#
loop_
_entity_poly.entity_id
_entity_poly.type
_entity_poly.pdbx_seq_one_letter_code
_entity_poly.pdbx_strand_id
1 'polypeptide(L)'
;MKKMTSDQIRTRLAEIKAEQAAHEARDFDAELLALMQSGGDVDALENQQLDAERAARRLRVENQALQAMLPDVVRTEVRTEIEGLVREGKPDQKALQERIDELIALDQTRLEIYGAIEIIIDRQEAALRKARFLTGQGRVNPHGEASGDAPIISKDLAEELIGLMADCSLDLEKIPTSTRWPLMQHLQARNHERDRSRFIASTQAIAQTQATTL
;
A
#
# COMPACT_ATOMS: atom_id res chain seq x y z
N MET A 1 19.93 2.50 6.77
CA MET A 1 19.94 1.02 6.78
C MET A 1 21.18 0.54 6.05
N LYS A 2 21.85 -0.50 6.56
CA LYS A 2 22.93 -1.20 5.85
C LYS A 2 22.35 -1.72 4.52
N LYS A 3 23.04 -1.56 3.40
CA LYS A 3 22.57 -2.12 2.12
C LYS A 3 22.61 -3.64 2.21
N MET A 4 21.45 -4.28 2.12
CA MET A 4 21.31 -5.75 2.09
C MET A 4 21.18 -6.21 0.64
N THR A 5 21.72 -7.38 0.33
CA THR A 5 21.51 -8.05 -0.97
C THR A 5 20.14 -8.73 -1.01
N SER A 6 19.65 -9.10 -2.21
CA SER A 6 18.36 -9.78 -2.36
C SER A 6 18.31 -11.10 -1.56
N ASP A 7 19.39 -11.87 -1.55
CA ASP A 7 19.50 -13.12 -0.78
C ASP A 7 19.48 -12.89 0.73
N GLN A 8 20.14 -11.83 1.21
CA GLN A 8 20.09 -11.45 2.63
C GLN A 8 18.66 -11.05 3.04
N ILE A 9 17.95 -10.33 2.17
CA ILE A 9 16.55 -9.96 2.41
C ILE A 9 15.65 -11.20 2.45
N ARG A 10 15.81 -12.12 1.49
CA ARG A 10 15.05 -13.38 1.45
C ARG A 10 15.31 -14.24 2.69
N THR A 11 16.56 -14.35 3.11
CA THR A 11 16.96 -15.08 4.32
C THR A 11 16.30 -14.45 5.55
N ARG A 12 16.40 -13.13 5.70
CA ARG A 12 15.78 -12.42 6.83
C ARG A 12 14.26 -12.54 6.84
N LEU A 13 13.60 -12.53 5.68
CA LEU A 13 12.16 -12.77 5.57
C LEU A 13 11.77 -14.18 6.03
N ALA A 14 12.58 -15.20 5.74
CA ALA A 14 12.36 -16.56 6.20
C ALA A 14 12.54 -16.67 7.73
N GLU A 15 13.56 -16.03 8.30
CA GLU A 15 13.78 -15.94 9.75
C GLU A 15 12.58 -15.28 10.45
N ILE A 16 12.14 -14.11 9.97
CA ILE A 16 10.99 -13.41 10.55
C ILE A 16 9.74 -14.30 10.52
N LYS A 17 9.53 -15.07 9.45
CA LYS A 17 8.40 -16.00 9.35
C LYS A 17 8.49 -17.12 10.39
N ALA A 18 9.68 -17.66 10.63
CA ALA A 18 9.89 -18.67 11.67
C ALA A 18 9.68 -18.09 13.08
N GLU A 19 10.17 -16.88 13.35
CA GLU A 19 9.99 -16.18 14.61
C GLU A 19 8.50 -15.87 14.89
N GLN A 20 7.75 -15.45 13.86
CA GLN A 20 6.31 -15.22 13.95
C GLN A 20 5.53 -16.51 14.22
N ALA A 21 5.86 -17.60 13.52
CA ALA A 21 5.22 -18.89 13.75
C ALA A 21 5.49 -19.43 15.18
N ALA A 22 6.69 -19.21 15.71
CA ALA A 22 7.01 -19.58 17.09
C ALA A 22 6.19 -18.79 18.12
N HIS A 23 5.95 -17.50 17.86
CA HIS A 23 5.08 -16.68 18.71
C HIS A 23 3.61 -17.10 18.63
N GLU A 24 3.11 -17.41 17.44
CA GLU A 24 1.73 -17.86 17.23
C GLU A 24 1.45 -19.25 17.81
N ALA A 25 2.48 -20.10 17.90
CA ALA A 25 2.37 -21.43 18.50
C ALA A 25 2.31 -21.41 20.04
N ARG A 26 2.51 -20.26 20.68
CA ARG A 26 2.52 -20.13 22.14
C ARG A 26 1.08 -20.10 22.68
N ASP A 27 0.75 -21.05 23.56
CA ASP A 27 -0.54 -21.11 24.24
C ASP A 27 -0.43 -20.41 25.60
N PHE A 28 -0.67 -19.09 25.59
CA PHE A 28 -0.57 -18.26 26.80
C PHE A 28 -1.57 -18.68 27.88
N ASP A 29 -2.76 -19.14 27.50
CA ASP A 29 -3.79 -19.55 28.45
C ASP A 29 -3.37 -20.83 29.19
N ALA A 30 -2.76 -21.79 28.48
CA ALA A 30 -2.19 -22.98 29.09
C ALA A 30 -1.01 -22.63 30.03
N GLU A 31 -0.13 -21.71 29.63
CA GLU A 31 0.98 -21.23 30.46
C GLU A 31 0.48 -20.52 31.72
N LEU A 32 -0.51 -19.64 31.59
CA LEU A 32 -1.11 -18.90 32.69
C LEU A 32 -1.78 -19.84 33.69
N LEU A 33 -2.55 -20.82 33.20
CA LEU A 33 -3.19 -21.83 34.05
C LEU A 33 -2.15 -22.63 34.85
N ALA A 34 -1.08 -23.08 34.19
CA ALA A 34 0.01 -23.80 34.86
C ALA A 34 0.70 -22.94 35.92
N LEU A 35 0.93 -21.66 35.62
CA LEU A 35 1.55 -20.72 36.54
C LEU A 35 0.69 -20.49 37.78
N MET A 36 -0.62 -20.28 37.59
CA MET A 36 -1.59 -20.10 38.68
C MET A 36 -1.68 -21.35 39.57
N GLN A 37 -1.62 -22.55 39.00
CA GLN A 37 -1.60 -23.80 39.76
C GLN A 37 -0.33 -23.96 40.60
N SER A 38 0.80 -23.47 40.10
CA SER A 38 2.09 -23.51 40.79
C SER A 38 2.31 -22.39 41.81
N GLY A 39 1.43 -21.36 41.84
CA GLY A 39 1.58 -20.16 42.67
C GLY A 39 2.72 -19.24 42.22
N GLY A 40 3.05 -19.24 40.93
CA GLY A 40 4.10 -18.40 40.36
C GLY A 40 3.72 -16.93 40.20
N ASP A 41 4.69 -16.12 39.77
CA ASP A 41 4.54 -14.68 39.58
C ASP A 41 3.84 -14.36 38.24
N VAL A 42 2.53 -14.14 38.30
CA VAL A 42 1.69 -13.83 37.14
C VAL A 42 2.14 -12.54 36.44
N ASP A 43 2.55 -11.52 37.20
CA ASP A 43 2.97 -10.23 36.66
C ASP A 43 4.23 -10.40 35.78
N ALA A 44 5.14 -11.30 36.17
CA ALA A 44 6.31 -11.61 35.36
C ALA A 44 5.95 -12.28 34.03
N LEU A 45 4.98 -13.20 34.02
CA LEU A 45 4.51 -13.87 32.80
C LEU A 45 3.78 -12.90 31.86
N GLU A 46 2.93 -12.02 32.39
CA GLU A 46 2.25 -10.97 31.61
C GLU A 46 3.25 -10.00 30.98
N ASN A 47 4.28 -9.57 31.73
CA ASN A 47 5.33 -8.71 31.19
C ASN A 47 6.08 -9.38 30.03
N GLN A 48 6.38 -10.68 30.14
CA GLN A 48 7.00 -11.44 29.04
C GLN A 48 6.09 -11.51 27.81
N GLN A 49 4.78 -11.66 28.00
CA GLN A 49 3.82 -11.66 26.90
C GLN A 49 3.75 -10.29 26.21
N LEU A 50 3.70 -9.20 26.98
CA LEU A 50 3.72 -7.84 26.42
C LEU A 50 4.98 -7.57 25.60
N ASP A 51 6.14 -8.03 26.06
CA ASP A 51 7.40 -7.89 25.32
C ASP A 51 7.43 -8.76 24.05
N ALA A 52 6.87 -9.98 24.11
CA ALA A 52 6.70 -10.84 22.95
C ALA A 52 5.79 -10.17 21.89
N GLU A 53 4.68 -9.57 22.29
CA GLU A 53 3.77 -8.86 21.38
C GLU A 53 4.42 -7.63 20.74
N ARG A 54 5.20 -6.86 21.53
CA ARG A 54 5.99 -5.74 21.02
C ARG A 54 7.02 -6.21 19.98
N ALA A 55 7.71 -7.33 20.25
CA ALA A 55 8.63 -7.93 19.31
C ALA A 55 7.92 -8.40 18.04
N ALA A 56 6.79 -9.12 18.16
CA ALA A 56 5.98 -9.57 17.03
C ALA A 56 5.48 -8.39 16.16
N ARG A 57 5.10 -7.27 16.78
CA ARG A 57 4.74 -6.05 16.05
C ARG A 57 5.93 -5.47 15.27
N ARG A 58 7.12 -5.41 15.87
CA ARG A 58 8.33 -4.94 15.18
C ARG A 58 8.67 -5.85 14.00
N LEU A 59 8.59 -7.17 14.18
CA LEU A 59 8.82 -8.16 13.13
C LEU A 59 7.83 -8.02 11.98
N ARG A 60 6.55 -7.74 12.25
CA ARG A 60 5.55 -7.46 11.19
C ARG A 60 5.92 -6.22 10.36
N VAL A 61 6.34 -5.15 11.02
CA VAL A 61 6.77 -3.92 10.33
C VAL A 61 8.04 -4.17 9.53
N GLU A 62 9.02 -4.88 10.08
CA GLU A 62 10.24 -5.26 9.39
C GLU A 62 9.95 -6.12 8.16
N ASN A 63 9.08 -7.13 8.29
CA ASN A 63 8.64 -7.99 7.20
C ASN A 63 8.04 -7.17 6.05
N GLN A 64 7.12 -6.25 6.35
CA GLN A 64 6.50 -5.37 5.36
C GLN A 64 7.53 -4.49 4.66
N ALA A 65 8.46 -3.90 5.42
CA ALA A 65 9.51 -3.05 4.85
C ALA A 65 10.45 -3.85 3.92
N LEU A 66 10.85 -5.06 4.32
CA LEU A 66 11.71 -5.93 3.53
C LEU A 66 11.00 -6.47 2.27
N GLN A 67 9.72 -6.84 2.36
CA GLN A 67 8.91 -7.24 1.21
C GLN A 67 8.76 -6.11 0.19
N ALA A 68 8.59 -4.87 0.66
CA ALA A 68 8.51 -3.70 -0.22
C ALA A 68 9.85 -3.38 -0.88
N MET A 69 10.96 -3.60 -0.17
CA MET A 69 12.32 -3.31 -0.66
C MET A 69 12.86 -4.37 -1.63
N LEU A 70 12.49 -5.64 -1.45
CA LEU A 70 13.05 -6.77 -2.19
C LEU A 70 12.99 -6.60 -3.73
N PRO A 71 11.87 -6.20 -4.36
CA PRO A 71 11.80 -6.09 -5.81
C PRO A 71 12.80 -5.09 -6.38
N ASP A 72 12.98 -3.95 -5.70
CA ASP A 72 13.89 -2.90 -6.14
C ASP A 72 15.35 -3.36 -6.04
N VAL A 73 15.70 -4.06 -4.96
CA VAL A 73 17.05 -4.62 -4.79
C VAL A 73 17.35 -5.65 -5.87
N VAL A 74 16.41 -6.56 -6.15
CA VAL A 74 16.57 -7.54 -7.24
C VAL A 74 16.76 -6.84 -8.59
N ARG A 75 15.96 -5.81 -8.91
CA ARG A 75 16.16 -5.05 -10.16
C ARG A 75 17.54 -4.42 -10.25
N THR A 76 18.04 -3.83 -9.15
CA THR A 76 19.37 -3.21 -9.14
C THR A 76 20.49 -4.24 -9.32
N GLU A 77 20.36 -5.42 -8.72
CA GLU A 77 21.33 -6.51 -8.85
C GLU A 77 21.32 -7.07 -10.27
N VAL A 78 20.15 -7.44 -10.81
CA VAL A 78 19.99 -7.95 -12.19
C VAL A 78 20.55 -6.95 -13.22
N ARG A 79 20.26 -5.65 -13.04
CA ARG A 79 20.81 -4.61 -13.92
C ARG A 79 22.33 -4.53 -13.85
N THR A 80 22.90 -4.61 -12.65
CA THR A 80 24.36 -4.60 -12.45
C THR A 80 25.01 -5.82 -13.09
N GLU A 81 24.38 -6.99 -12.99
CA GLU A 81 24.83 -8.23 -13.65
C GLU A 81 24.81 -8.10 -15.19
N ILE A 82 23.72 -7.58 -15.76
CA ILE A 82 23.62 -7.30 -17.20
C ILE A 82 24.73 -6.35 -17.65
N GLU A 83 24.94 -5.25 -16.93
CA GLU A 83 26.00 -4.28 -17.23
C GLU A 83 27.41 -4.90 -17.15
N GLY A 84 27.62 -5.84 -16.21
CA GLY A 84 28.86 -6.63 -16.11
C GLY A 84 29.07 -7.55 -17.31
N LEU A 85 28.06 -8.35 -17.65
CA LEU A 85 28.09 -9.29 -18.78
C LEU A 85 28.35 -8.56 -20.12
N VAL A 86 27.75 -7.39 -20.33
CA VAL A 86 27.99 -6.57 -21.52
C VAL A 86 29.42 -6.03 -21.56
N ARG A 87 29.98 -5.64 -20.41
CA ARG A 87 31.35 -5.10 -20.31
C ARG A 87 32.42 -6.14 -20.63
N GLU A 88 32.17 -7.41 -20.33
CA GLU A 88 33.11 -8.52 -20.56
C GLU A 88 33.23 -8.95 -22.04
N GLY A 89 32.46 -8.31 -22.94
CA GLY A 89 32.72 -8.32 -24.39
C GLY A 89 32.34 -9.59 -25.14
N LYS A 90 31.96 -10.66 -24.45
CA LYS A 90 31.29 -11.86 -25.00
C LYS A 90 30.30 -12.45 -23.98
N PRO A 91 29.22 -11.73 -23.63
CA PRO A 91 28.21 -12.30 -22.75
C PRO A 91 27.68 -13.59 -23.36
N ASP A 92 27.60 -14.65 -22.55
CA ASP A 92 26.79 -15.81 -22.90
C ASP A 92 25.37 -15.31 -23.18
N GLN A 93 24.95 -15.37 -24.44
CA GLN A 93 23.65 -14.85 -24.89
C GLN A 93 22.51 -15.50 -24.11
N LYS A 94 22.67 -16.75 -23.67
CA LYS A 94 21.67 -17.44 -22.87
C LYS A 94 21.54 -16.82 -21.49
N ALA A 95 22.67 -16.62 -20.79
CA ALA A 95 22.68 -16.00 -19.47
C ALA A 95 22.17 -14.55 -19.51
N LEU A 96 22.52 -13.78 -20.56
CA LEU A 96 22.01 -12.43 -20.75
C LEU A 96 20.49 -12.41 -20.97
N GLN A 97 19.97 -13.32 -21.80
CA GLN A 97 18.54 -13.43 -22.06
C GLN A 97 17.77 -13.82 -20.80
N GLU A 98 18.26 -14.78 -20.02
CA GLU A 98 17.64 -15.18 -18.75
C GLU A 98 17.51 -14.00 -17.77
N ARG A 99 18.54 -13.14 -17.68
CA ARG A 99 18.49 -11.93 -16.83
C ARG A 99 17.55 -10.85 -17.36
N ILE A 100 17.47 -10.69 -18.67
CA ILE A 100 16.52 -9.76 -19.29
C ILE A 100 15.08 -10.24 -19.06
N ASP A 101 14.81 -11.54 -19.22
CA ASP A 101 13.49 -12.13 -18.99
C ASP A 101 13.07 -11.97 -17.52
N GLU A 102 13.99 -12.14 -16.57
CA GLU A 102 13.76 -11.87 -15.15
C GLU A 102 13.39 -10.40 -14.89
N LEU A 103 14.06 -9.45 -15.55
CA LEU A 103 13.75 -8.02 -15.44
C LEU A 103 12.39 -7.68 -16.07
N ILE A 104 12.07 -8.25 -17.23
CA ILE A 104 10.76 -8.09 -17.89
C ILE A 104 9.64 -8.63 -17.00
N ALA A 105 9.82 -9.81 -16.40
CA ALA A 105 8.81 -10.39 -15.51
C ALA A 105 8.53 -9.48 -14.29
N LEU A 106 9.58 -8.92 -13.69
CA LEU A 106 9.46 -7.97 -12.57
C LEU A 106 8.69 -6.70 -12.95
N ASP A 107 8.91 -6.18 -14.15
CA ASP A 107 8.22 -4.99 -14.65
C ASP A 107 6.79 -5.30 -15.11
N GLN A 108 6.53 -6.50 -15.62
CA GLN A 108 5.19 -6.95 -16.00
C GLN A 108 4.27 -7.09 -14.78
N THR A 109 4.76 -7.69 -13.69
CA THR A 109 4.01 -7.72 -12.42
C THR A 109 3.68 -6.30 -11.94
N ARG A 110 4.61 -5.34 -12.11
CA ARG A 110 4.40 -3.94 -11.76
C ARG A 110 3.32 -3.28 -12.63
N LEU A 111 3.28 -3.57 -13.93
CA LEU A 111 2.24 -3.07 -14.85
C LEU A 111 0.86 -3.60 -14.49
N GLU A 112 0.74 -4.88 -14.15
CA GLU A 112 -0.54 -5.48 -13.70
C GLU A 112 -1.07 -4.81 -12.42
N ILE A 113 -0.17 -4.48 -11.48
CA ILE A 113 -0.51 -3.71 -10.29
C ILE A 113 -1.04 -2.32 -10.66
N TYR A 114 -0.38 -1.61 -11.58
CA TYR A 114 -0.88 -0.32 -12.04
C TYR A 114 -2.24 -0.42 -12.74
N GLY A 115 -2.48 -1.45 -13.56
CA GLY A 115 -3.79 -1.70 -14.16
C GLY A 115 -4.88 -1.96 -13.10
N ALA A 116 -4.57 -2.74 -12.06
CA ALA A 116 -5.50 -2.96 -10.96
C ALA A 116 -5.83 -1.65 -10.21
N ILE A 117 -4.86 -0.75 -10.06
CA ILE A 117 -5.04 0.56 -9.43
C ILE A 117 -5.99 1.45 -10.22
N GLU A 118 -5.84 1.51 -11.55
CA GLU A 118 -6.73 2.30 -12.40
C GLU A 118 -8.17 1.81 -12.27
N ILE A 119 -8.39 0.50 -12.28
CA ILE A 119 -9.73 -0.08 -12.06
C ILE A 119 -10.30 0.34 -10.70
N ILE A 120 -9.49 0.36 -9.64
CA ILE A 120 -9.93 0.78 -8.31
C ILE A 120 -10.28 2.28 -8.30
N ILE A 121 -9.45 3.12 -8.89
CA ILE A 121 -9.70 4.57 -8.98
C ILE A 121 -10.99 4.83 -9.75
N ASP A 122 -11.20 4.16 -10.88
CA ASP A 122 -12.41 4.30 -11.69
C ASP A 122 -13.67 3.89 -10.91
N ARG A 123 -13.59 2.80 -10.14
CA ARG A 123 -14.66 2.36 -9.25
C ARG A 123 -14.95 3.38 -8.15
N GLN A 124 -13.91 3.91 -7.51
CA GLN A 124 -14.06 4.96 -6.49
C GLN A 124 -14.67 6.24 -7.08
N GLU A 125 -14.23 6.68 -8.25
CA GLU A 125 -14.79 7.85 -8.92
C GLU A 125 -16.25 7.62 -9.34
N ALA A 126 -16.58 6.43 -9.84
CA ALA A 126 -17.97 6.05 -10.15
C ALA A 126 -18.85 6.05 -8.91
N ALA A 127 -18.34 5.51 -7.80
CA ALA A 127 -19.03 5.49 -6.52
C ALA A 127 -19.26 6.89 -5.95
N LEU A 128 -18.24 7.75 -5.99
CA LEU A 128 -18.35 9.15 -5.58
C LEU A 128 -19.33 9.93 -6.47
N ARG A 129 -19.32 9.69 -7.79
CA ARG A 129 -20.31 10.28 -8.71
C ARG A 129 -21.73 9.85 -8.36
N LYS A 130 -21.94 8.56 -8.09
CA LYS A 130 -23.25 8.02 -7.70
C LYS A 130 -23.70 8.56 -6.33
N ALA A 131 -22.81 8.61 -5.34
CA ALA A 131 -23.10 9.22 -4.04
C ALA A 131 -23.49 10.70 -4.16
N ARG A 132 -22.79 11.50 -4.98
CA ARG A 132 -23.15 12.91 -5.24
C ARG A 132 -24.52 13.07 -5.88
N PHE A 133 -24.86 12.21 -6.84
CA PHE A 133 -26.18 12.18 -7.46
C PHE A 133 -27.28 11.89 -6.43
N LEU A 134 -27.06 10.88 -5.59
CA LEU A 134 -28.01 10.42 -4.57
C LEU A 134 -28.21 11.44 -3.43
N THR A 135 -27.16 12.13 -3.02
CA THR A 135 -27.17 13.13 -1.93
C THR A 135 -27.56 14.54 -2.39
N GLY A 136 -27.78 14.76 -3.68
CA GLY A 136 -28.13 16.09 -4.20
C GLY A 136 -27.01 17.14 -4.14
N GLN A 137 -25.80 16.77 -3.68
CA GLN A 137 -24.58 17.60 -3.71
C GLN A 137 -24.12 17.79 -5.17
N GLY A 138 -24.80 18.69 -5.87
CA GLY A 138 -24.64 18.98 -7.29
C GLY A 138 -25.70 19.93 -7.84
N ARG A 139 -26.82 20.16 -7.13
CA ARG A 139 -27.78 21.22 -7.44
C ARG A 139 -27.39 22.52 -6.74
N VAL A 140 -26.35 23.18 -7.21
CA VAL A 140 -26.13 24.60 -6.88
C VAL A 140 -26.98 25.39 -7.87
N ASN A 141 -28.06 26.02 -7.39
CA ASN A 141 -28.77 27.00 -8.18
C ASN A 141 -27.79 28.14 -8.56
N PRO A 142 -27.91 28.77 -9.73
CA PRO A 142 -27.00 29.82 -10.21
C PRO A 142 -26.95 31.07 -9.30
N HIS A 143 -27.70 31.11 -8.20
CA HIS A 143 -27.77 32.21 -7.24
C HIS A 143 -27.09 31.90 -5.89
N GLY A 144 -26.40 30.77 -5.73
CA GLY A 144 -25.49 30.55 -4.59
C GLY A 144 -26.14 30.33 -3.23
N GLU A 145 -27.46 30.13 -3.15
CA GLU A 145 -28.12 29.78 -1.88
C GLU A 145 -28.05 28.26 -1.67
N ALA A 146 -27.34 27.85 -0.61
CA ALA A 146 -27.43 26.50 -0.09
C ALA A 146 -28.86 26.29 0.43
N SER A 147 -29.63 25.44 -0.24
CA SER A 147 -30.92 24.96 0.25
C SER A 147 -30.71 24.33 1.62
N GLY A 148 -31.09 25.06 2.67
CA GLY A 148 -31.07 24.58 4.04
C GLY A 148 -32.12 23.50 4.21
N ASP A 149 -31.70 22.25 4.06
CA ASP A 149 -32.15 21.08 4.79
C ASP A 149 -31.20 19.96 4.38
N ALA A 150 -30.48 19.39 5.35
CA ALA A 150 -29.70 18.19 5.10
C ALA A 150 -30.66 17.14 4.51
N PRO A 151 -30.37 16.53 3.35
CA PRO A 151 -31.28 15.56 2.78
C PRO A 151 -31.46 14.44 3.80
N ILE A 152 -32.71 14.19 4.19
CA ILE A 152 -33.08 12.99 4.94
C ILE A 152 -32.77 11.83 4.00
N ILE A 153 -31.59 11.23 4.17
CA ILE A 153 -31.16 10.05 3.44
C ILE A 153 -32.18 8.96 3.78
N SER A 154 -32.98 8.52 2.81
CA SER A 154 -33.90 7.41 3.06
C SER A 154 -33.10 6.18 3.49
N LYS A 155 -33.71 5.28 4.28
CA LYS A 155 -33.05 4.06 4.74
C LYS A 155 -32.45 3.27 3.56
N ASP A 156 -33.16 3.22 2.44
CA ASP A 156 -32.73 2.58 1.19
C ASP A 156 -31.47 3.27 0.60
N LEU A 157 -31.41 4.60 0.66
CA LEU A 157 -30.25 5.40 0.23
C LEU A 157 -29.03 5.19 1.13
N ALA A 158 -29.26 5.01 2.44
CA ALA A 158 -28.22 4.71 3.41
C ALA A 158 -27.66 3.30 3.22
N GLU A 159 -28.52 2.31 2.98
CA GLU A 159 -28.11 0.93 2.66
C GLU A 159 -27.37 0.86 1.32
N GLU A 160 -27.79 1.63 0.31
CA GLU A 160 -27.09 1.71 -0.97
C GLU A 160 -25.72 2.40 -0.84
N LEU A 161 -25.61 3.46 -0.02
CA LEU A 161 -24.33 4.11 0.31
C LEU A 161 -23.39 3.18 1.10
N ILE A 162 -23.91 2.40 2.05
CA ILE A 162 -23.14 1.39 2.81
C ILE A 162 -22.65 0.29 1.86
N GLY A 163 -23.49 -0.19 0.93
CA GLY A 163 -23.11 -1.15 -0.11
C GLY A 163 -22.01 -0.59 -1.02
N LEU A 164 -22.14 0.67 -1.44
CA LEU A 164 -21.12 1.38 -2.23
C LEU A 164 -19.80 1.57 -1.47
N MET A 165 -19.86 1.87 -0.18
CA MET A 165 -18.68 1.98 0.67
C MET A 165 -18.05 0.61 0.94
N ALA A 166 -18.83 -0.48 0.96
CA ALA A 166 -18.31 -1.85 1.03
C ALA A 166 -17.67 -2.28 -0.31
N ASP A 167 -18.28 -1.94 -1.44
CA ASP A 167 -17.72 -2.21 -2.79
C ASP A 167 -16.47 -1.37 -3.09
N CYS A 168 -16.38 -0.17 -2.50
CA CYS A 168 -15.21 0.71 -2.58
C CYS A 168 -14.26 0.57 -1.40
N SER A 169 -14.62 -0.22 -0.39
CA SER A 169 -13.66 -0.63 0.62
C SER A 169 -12.62 -1.40 -0.16
N LEU A 170 -11.44 -0.78 -0.28
CA LEU A 170 -10.26 -1.49 -0.71
C LEU A 170 -10.23 -2.70 0.21
N ASP A 171 -10.49 -3.87 -0.37
CA ASP A 171 -10.25 -5.12 0.31
C ASP A 171 -8.74 -5.25 0.34
N LEU A 172 -8.11 -4.43 1.20
CA LEU A 172 -6.67 -4.32 1.35
C LEU A 172 -6.14 -5.73 1.64
N GLU A 173 -6.94 -6.56 2.32
CA GLU A 173 -6.73 -7.98 2.57
C GLU A 173 -6.51 -8.81 1.29
N LYS A 174 -7.16 -8.47 0.18
CA LYS A 174 -6.94 -9.10 -1.14
C LYS A 174 -5.77 -8.54 -1.91
N ILE A 175 -5.26 -7.36 -1.55
CA ILE A 175 -4.03 -6.81 -2.13
C ILE A 175 -2.85 -7.40 -1.35
N PRO A 176 -1.92 -8.12 -2.02
CA PRO A 176 -0.74 -8.66 -1.37
C PRO A 176 -0.05 -7.60 -0.53
N THR A 177 0.35 -7.92 0.69
CA THR A 177 0.94 -6.96 1.64
C THR A 177 2.18 -6.27 1.05
N SER A 178 2.94 -7.01 0.23
CA SER A 178 4.07 -6.53 -0.56
C SER A 178 3.73 -5.42 -1.55
N THR A 179 2.49 -5.36 -2.04
CA THR A 179 2.00 -4.35 -2.99
C THR A 179 1.34 -3.14 -2.35
N ARG A 180 0.95 -3.22 -1.08
CA ARG A 180 0.27 -2.11 -0.39
C ARG A 180 1.15 -0.87 -0.24
N TRP A 181 2.45 -1.05 0.02
CA TRP A 181 3.37 0.08 0.19
C TRP A 181 3.76 0.75 -1.14
N PRO A 182 4.14 0.01 -2.21
CA PRO A 182 4.29 0.59 -3.55
C PRO A 182 3.03 1.29 -4.06
N LEU A 183 1.85 0.73 -3.77
CA LEU A 183 0.55 1.36 -4.04
C LEU A 183 0.43 2.70 -3.32
N MET A 184 0.74 2.73 -2.03
CA MET A 184 0.65 3.95 -1.23
C MET A 184 1.62 5.03 -1.72
N GLN A 185 2.85 4.65 -2.10
CA GLN A 185 3.83 5.57 -2.70
C GLN A 185 3.39 6.09 -4.06
N HIS A 186 2.80 5.25 -4.92
CA HIS A 186 2.26 5.67 -6.22
C HIS A 186 1.08 6.64 -6.06
N LEU A 187 0.16 6.36 -5.13
CA LEU A 187 -0.96 7.25 -4.83
C LEU A 187 -0.48 8.59 -4.26
N GLN A 188 0.54 8.59 -3.40
CA GLN A 188 1.18 9.83 -2.91
C GLN A 188 1.83 10.63 -4.05
N ALA A 189 2.59 9.98 -4.94
CA ALA A 189 3.21 10.63 -6.09
C ALA A 189 2.16 11.23 -7.05
N ARG A 190 1.08 10.51 -7.32
CA ARG A 190 0.00 10.97 -8.20
C ARG A 190 -0.82 12.12 -7.59
N ASN A 191 -0.99 12.14 -6.26
CA ASN A 191 -1.57 13.28 -5.55
C ASN A 191 -0.68 14.52 -5.66
N HIS A 192 0.64 14.37 -5.46
CA HIS A 192 1.59 15.47 -5.67
C HIS A 192 1.57 15.99 -7.11
N GLU A 193 1.42 15.11 -8.10
CA GLU A 193 1.33 15.50 -9.50
C GLU A 193 0.02 16.25 -9.81
N ARG A 194 -1.12 15.78 -9.28
CA ARG A 194 -2.42 16.48 -9.36
C ARG A 194 -2.35 17.87 -8.71
N ASP A 195 -1.73 18.01 -7.54
CA ASP A 195 -1.57 19.28 -6.85
C ASP A 195 -0.65 20.24 -7.63
N ARG A 196 0.42 19.72 -8.23
CA ARG A 196 1.30 20.48 -9.12
C ARG A 196 0.56 20.97 -10.36
N SER A 197 -0.25 20.12 -11.01
CA SER A 197 -1.07 20.52 -12.15
C SER A 197 -2.09 21.61 -11.80
N ARG A 198 -2.73 21.52 -10.63
CA ARG A 198 -3.64 22.57 -10.12
C ARG A 198 -2.93 23.89 -9.87
N PHE A 199 -1.73 23.84 -9.29
CA PHE A 199 -0.90 25.04 -9.07
C PHE A 199 -0.47 25.70 -10.39
N ILE A 200 -0.11 24.92 -11.40
CA ILE A 200 0.22 25.44 -12.74
C ILE A 200 -1.01 26.07 -13.39
N ALA A 201 -2.17 25.43 -13.29
CA ALA A 201 -3.41 25.97 -13.84
C ALA A 201 -3.83 27.28 -13.14
N SER A 202 -3.69 27.38 -11.82
CA SER A 202 -4.01 28.60 -11.07
C SER A 202 -3.06 29.75 -11.39
N THR A 203 -1.76 29.48 -11.52
CA THR A 203 -0.77 30.49 -11.91
C THR A 203 -0.97 30.99 -13.33
N GLN A 204 -1.35 30.11 -14.27
CA GLN A 204 -1.72 30.51 -15.63
C GLN A 204 -2.99 31.38 -15.65
N ALA A 205 -4.01 31.04 -14.85
CA ALA A 205 -5.23 31.84 -14.75
C ALA A 205 -4.96 33.25 -14.17
N ILE A 206 -4.10 33.35 -13.15
CA ILE A 206 -3.67 34.64 -12.58
C ILE A 206 -2.93 35.48 -13.63
N ALA A 207 -2.01 34.86 -14.37
CA ALA A 207 -1.25 35.55 -15.42
C ALA A 207 -2.15 36.07 -16.55
N GLN A 208 -3.15 35.28 -16.96
CA GLN A 208 -4.14 35.71 -17.96
C GLN A 208 -4.99 36.89 -17.45
N THR A 209 -5.41 36.85 -16.18
CA THR A 209 -6.22 37.92 -15.57
C THR A 209 -5.45 39.24 -15.48
N GLN A 210 -4.15 39.17 -15.15
CA GLN A 210 -3.25 40.33 -15.12
C GLN A 210 -2.96 40.89 -16.52
N ALA A 211 -2.88 40.03 -17.53
CA ALA A 211 -2.68 40.45 -18.92
C ALA A 211 -3.92 41.16 -19.50
N THR A 212 -5.12 40.84 -19.03
CA THR A 212 -6.37 41.48 -19.48
C THR A 212 -6.73 42.76 -18.73
N THR A 213 -6.01 43.10 -17.65
CA THR A 213 -6.26 44.30 -16.83
C THR A 213 -5.27 45.45 -17.09
N LEU A 214 -4.37 45.27 -18.07
CA LEU A 214 -3.47 46.28 -18.63
C LEU A 214 -3.98 46.73 -20.01
#